data_AF-C8YM94-F1
#
_entry.id   AF-C8YM94-F1
#
_cell.length_a   1.000
_cell.length_b   1.000
_cell.length_c   1.000
_cell.angle_alpha   90.00
_cell.angle_beta   90.00
_cell.angle_gamma   90.00
#
_symmetry.space_group_name_H-M   'P 1'
#
loop_
_entity.id
_entity.type
_entity.pdbx_description
1 polymer ?
#
loop_
_entity_poly.entity_id
_entity_poly.type
_entity_poly.pdbx_seq_one_letter_code
_entity_poly.pdbx_strand_id
1 'polypeptide(L)'
;FSIRESNGETKAVYPYLKDGKSVKLESHKFDWNTPDPRIGFKDNMLVAMEGSVGYGIGGARVELEIGYERFKTKGIRDSGSKEDEADTVYLLAKELAYDVITGRTDKLSAALAKTSGKDIVQFAKALNISHSNIDGKICRTKQRRSGTKFGEYSGETSNLSTEGVNKVAVCGMQALGNADTTGAAAAETLKDFVEKTLKGGKNRPTSTTTSGKGPAAETNDNANAVAKDLVALNSDEKTIVAGLLAKTIEGGEVVEIRAVSSTSVMVNACYDLLSEGLGVVPYACVGLGGNFVGVVDGHITPKLAYRLKAGLSYQLSPEISAFAGGFYHRVVGDGVYDDLPAQRLVDDTSPAGRTKDTAIANFSMAYVGGEFGVRFAF
;
A
#
# COMPACT_ATOMS: atom_id res chain seq x y z
N PHE A 1 1.23 -12.97 2.65
CA PHE A 1 1.89 -11.72 3.05
C PHE A 1 0.97 -10.59 2.65
N SER A 2 0.66 -9.69 3.59
CA SER A 2 -0.04 -8.44 3.32
C SER A 2 0.61 -7.33 4.13
N ILE A 3 0.48 -6.09 3.67
CA ILE A 3 0.99 -4.92 4.38
C ILE A 3 -0.02 -3.77 4.30
N ARG A 4 -0.10 -2.98 5.36
CA ARG A 4 -0.97 -1.80 5.47
C ARG A 4 -0.39 -0.79 6.44
N GLU A 5 -0.86 0.45 6.38
CA GLU A 5 -0.55 1.49 7.36
C GLU A 5 -1.07 1.09 8.75
N SER A 6 -0.38 1.54 9.79
CA SER A 6 -0.79 1.27 11.18
C SER A 6 -2.12 1.92 11.57
N ASN A 7 -2.55 2.97 10.86
CA ASN A 7 -3.87 3.58 11.03
C ASN A 7 -5.02 2.71 10.45
N GLY A 8 -4.71 1.67 9.67
CA GLY A 8 -5.69 0.78 9.04
C GLY A 8 -6.45 1.37 7.85
N GLU A 9 -6.03 2.53 7.32
CA GLU A 9 -6.72 3.22 6.22
C GLU A 9 -6.40 2.64 4.83
N THR A 10 -5.28 1.91 4.70
CA THR A 10 -4.86 1.31 3.43
C THR A 10 -5.96 0.44 2.82
N LYS A 11 -6.30 0.72 1.56
CA LYS A 11 -7.27 -0.05 0.77
C LYS A 11 -6.62 -0.95 -0.26
N ALA A 12 -5.44 -0.57 -0.76
CA ALA A 12 -4.67 -1.36 -1.69
C ALA A 12 -3.18 -1.02 -1.62
N VAL A 13 -2.35 -1.98 -2.00
CA VAL A 13 -0.91 -1.84 -2.12
C VAL A 13 -0.54 -1.73 -3.61
N TYR A 14 0.27 -0.75 -3.99
CA TYR A 14 0.69 -0.56 -5.38
C TYR A 14 2.21 -0.60 -5.51
N PRO A 15 2.77 -1.40 -6.44
CA PRO A 15 4.21 -1.48 -6.59
C PRO A 15 4.78 -0.29 -7.34
N TYR A 16 6.06 0.01 -7.12
CA TYR A 16 6.75 1.08 -7.84
C TYR A 16 6.96 0.74 -9.33
N LEU A 17 6.89 1.75 -10.21
CA LEU A 17 7.16 1.64 -11.64
C LEU A 17 8.67 1.58 -11.88
N LYS A 18 9.15 0.45 -12.40
CA LYS A 18 10.51 0.31 -12.89
C LYS A 18 10.77 1.27 -14.06
N ASP A 19 11.49 2.37 -13.82
CA ASP A 19 11.81 3.40 -14.81
C ASP A 19 13.31 3.60 -15.07
N GLY A 20 14.17 2.76 -14.48
CA GLY A 20 15.62 2.76 -14.70
C GLY A 20 16.37 3.95 -14.10
N LYS A 21 15.71 4.79 -13.28
CA LYS A 21 16.31 5.90 -12.53
C LYS A 21 16.31 5.58 -11.04
N SER A 22 17.09 6.34 -10.26
CA SER A 22 17.07 6.26 -8.79
C SER A 22 15.62 6.35 -8.27
N VAL A 23 15.26 5.51 -7.30
CA VAL A 23 13.91 5.50 -6.70
C VAL A 23 13.56 6.89 -6.18
N LYS A 24 12.47 7.47 -6.69
CA LYS A 24 11.89 8.73 -6.21
C LYS A 24 10.47 8.45 -5.78
N LEU A 25 10.17 8.64 -4.50
CA LEU A 25 8.85 8.35 -3.93
C LEU A 25 7.84 9.44 -4.31
N GLU A 26 7.54 9.54 -5.60
CA GLU A 26 6.57 10.45 -6.19
C GLU A 26 5.31 9.68 -6.56
N SER A 27 4.14 10.24 -6.28
CA SER A 27 2.84 9.57 -6.47
C SER A 27 2.58 8.96 -7.86
N HIS A 28 3.11 9.57 -8.93
CA HIS A 28 2.95 9.10 -10.31
C HIS A 28 3.94 8.00 -10.72
N LYS A 29 4.87 7.63 -9.84
CA LYS A 29 5.87 6.57 -10.06
C LYS A 29 5.41 5.21 -9.57
N PHE A 30 4.14 5.05 -9.24
CA PHE A 30 3.56 3.77 -8.82
C PHE A 30 2.65 3.18 -9.89
N ASP A 31 2.61 1.85 -9.96
CA ASP A 31 1.81 1.10 -10.92
C ASP A 31 0.38 0.96 -10.40
N TRP A 32 -0.42 2.00 -10.62
CA TRP A 32 -1.83 2.04 -10.22
C TRP A 32 -2.71 1.01 -10.94
N ASN A 33 -2.20 0.31 -11.96
CA ASN A 33 -2.94 -0.73 -12.67
C ASN A 33 -2.76 -2.13 -12.05
N THR A 34 -1.82 -2.30 -11.12
CA THR A 34 -1.52 -3.58 -10.47
C THR A 34 -1.74 -3.48 -8.95
N PRO A 35 -3.00 -3.35 -8.48
CA PRO A 35 -3.29 -3.34 -7.05
C PRO A 35 -3.01 -4.69 -6.41
N ASP A 36 -2.56 -4.66 -5.16
CA ASP A 36 -2.29 -5.81 -4.29
C ASP A 36 -1.44 -6.90 -4.97
N PRO A 37 -0.21 -6.56 -5.42
CA PRO A 37 0.67 -7.52 -6.05
C PRO A 37 1.03 -8.64 -5.08
N ARG A 38 1.21 -9.86 -5.61
CA ARG A 38 1.70 -10.97 -4.79
C ARG A 38 3.17 -10.74 -4.43
N ILE A 39 3.40 -10.35 -3.18
CA ILE A 39 4.76 -10.22 -2.61
C ILE A 39 5.28 -11.63 -2.28
N GLY A 40 6.26 -12.08 -3.05
CA GLY A 40 6.92 -13.38 -2.87
C GLY A 40 8.38 -13.22 -2.42
N PHE A 41 8.96 -14.30 -1.92
CA PHE A 41 10.37 -14.34 -1.50
C PHE A 41 11.10 -15.50 -2.20
N LYS A 42 12.40 -15.31 -2.46
CA LYS A 42 13.30 -16.29 -3.06
C LYS A 42 13.74 -17.31 -2.03
N ASP A 43 13.98 -18.52 -2.51
CA ASP A 43 14.61 -19.56 -1.73
C ASP A 43 16.07 -19.16 -1.46
N ASN A 44 16.51 -19.27 -0.22
CA ASN A 44 17.84 -18.87 0.20
C ASN A 44 18.80 -20.06 0.10
N MET A 45 19.59 -20.12 -0.97
CA MET A 45 20.51 -21.25 -1.18
C MET A 45 21.90 -21.05 -0.54
N LEU A 46 22.29 -19.82 -0.16
CA LEU A 46 23.69 -19.49 0.17
C LEU A 46 23.90 -18.55 1.36
N VAL A 47 22.86 -17.87 1.88
CA VAL A 47 22.99 -16.86 2.95
C VAL A 47 22.37 -17.37 4.25
N ALA A 48 22.63 -18.64 4.60
CA ALA A 48 22.25 -19.23 5.86
C ALA A 48 23.51 -19.61 6.64
N MET A 49 23.65 -19.10 7.87
CA MET A 49 24.80 -19.39 8.74
C MET A 49 24.29 -19.83 10.10
N GLU A 50 24.79 -20.95 10.59
CA GLU A 50 24.42 -21.52 11.88
C GLU A 50 25.66 -21.87 12.68
N GLY A 51 25.60 -21.55 13.97
CA GLY A 51 26.62 -21.93 14.94
C GLY A 51 25.93 -22.44 16.20
N SER A 52 26.39 -23.58 16.72
CA SER A 52 25.85 -24.17 17.93
C SER A 52 26.94 -24.55 18.91
N VAL A 53 26.68 -24.36 20.20
CA VAL A 53 27.51 -24.87 21.29
C VAL A 53 26.62 -25.69 22.22
N GLY A 54 27.09 -26.84 22.66
CA GLY A 54 26.25 -27.76 23.42
C GLY A 54 27.02 -28.72 24.30
N TYR A 55 26.26 -29.50 25.05
CA TYR A 55 26.77 -30.56 25.93
C TYR A 55 26.01 -31.85 25.65
N GLY A 56 26.74 -32.95 25.51
CA GLY A 56 26.19 -34.28 25.23
C GLY A 56 26.50 -35.26 26.35
N ILE A 57 25.54 -36.11 26.70
CA ILE A 57 25.73 -37.26 27.58
C ILE A 57 25.10 -38.50 26.91
N GLY A 58 25.94 -39.47 26.56
CA GLY A 58 25.48 -40.65 25.83
C GLY A 58 24.89 -40.26 24.47
N GLY A 59 23.67 -40.73 24.18
CA GLY A 59 22.95 -40.37 22.95
C GLY A 59 22.18 -39.05 23.03
N ALA A 60 22.07 -38.40 24.19
CA ALA A 60 21.34 -37.15 24.33
C ALA A 60 22.27 -35.93 24.26
N ARG A 61 21.85 -34.85 23.58
CA ARG A 61 22.58 -33.59 23.52
C ARG A 61 21.66 -32.39 23.72
N VAL A 62 22.18 -31.35 24.37
CA VAL A 62 21.53 -30.04 24.46
C VAL A 62 22.44 -29.03 23.77
N GLU A 63 21.91 -28.30 22.79
CA GLU A 63 22.65 -27.36 21.96
C GLU A 63 21.99 -25.98 22.00
N LEU A 64 22.75 -24.93 22.30
CA LEU A 64 22.38 -23.55 22.05
C LEU A 64 22.82 -23.20 20.63
N GLU A 65 21.87 -22.90 19.77
CA GLU A 65 22.07 -22.62 18.35
C GLU A 65 21.69 -21.18 18.02
N ILE A 66 22.55 -20.51 17.25
CA ILE A 66 22.28 -19.21 16.65
C ILE A 66 22.31 -19.39 15.14
N GLY A 67 21.24 -18.95 14.49
CA GLY A 67 21.07 -19.03 13.04
C GLY A 67 20.73 -17.67 12.44
N TYR A 68 21.17 -17.43 11.22
CA TYR A 68 20.75 -16.29 10.41
C TYR A 68 20.32 -16.75 9.03
N GLU A 69 19.12 -16.37 8.60
CA GLU A 69 18.59 -16.60 7.26
C GLU A 69 18.03 -15.31 6.66
N ARG A 70 18.23 -15.12 5.36
CA ARG A 70 17.72 -13.96 4.63
C ARG A 70 16.98 -14.37 3.36
N PHE A 71 15.68 -14.09 3.32
CA PHE A 71 14.80 -14.40 2.20
C PHE A 71 14.54 -13.14 1.38
N LYS A 72 15.26 -13.00 0.26
CA LYS A 72 15.12 -11.82 -0.62
C LYS A 72 13.76 -11.78 -1.31
N THR A 73 13.21 -10.59 -1.52
CA THR A 73 11.95 -10.41 -2.25
C THR A 73 12.09 -10.86 -3.71
N LYS A 74 11.07 -11.52 -4.25
CA LYS A 74 10.95 -11.84 -5.68
C LYS A 74 10.48 -10.59 -6.41
N GLY A 75 11.16 -10.25 -7.51
CA GLY A 75 10.70 -9.19 -8.41
C GLY A 75 9.30 -9.51 -8.95
N ILE A 76 8.44 -8.50 -9.02
CA ILE A 76 7.04 -8.64 -9.46
C ILE A 76 6.95 -8.94 -10.96
N ARG A 77 7.95 -8.50 -11.73
CA ARG A 77 8.04 -8.69 -13.17
C ARG A 77 9.14 -9.71 -13.43
N ASP A 78 8.77 -10.83 -14.06
CA ASP A 78 9.59 -12.01 -14.30
C ASP A 78 10.67 -11.76 -15.37
N SER A 79 11.48 -10.71 -15.20
CA SER A 79 12.65 -10.45 -16.02
C SER A 79 13.87 -11.04 -15.31
N GLY A 80 14.47 -12.08 -15.89
CA GLY A 80 15.69 -12.74 -15.41
C GLY A 80 16.97 -11.88 -15.36
N SER A 81 16.84 -10.58 -15.08
CA SER A 81 17.93 -9.62 -14.88
C SER A 81 17.81 -9.00 -13.50
N LYS A 82 18.96 -8.86 -12.82
CA LYS A 82 19.23 -8.29 -11.49
C LYS A 82 18.04 -7.61 -10.78
N GLU A 83 17.81 -8.03 -9.54
CA GLU A 83 16.90 -7.37 -8.57
C GLU A 83 17.19 -5.87 -8.56
N ASP A 84 16.25 -5.06 -9.03
CA ASP A 84 16.33 -3.61 -8.94
C ASP A 84 15.60 -3.16 -7.67
N GLU A 85 16.16 -2.17 -6.97
CA GLU A 85 15.59 -1.62 -5.72
C GLU A 85 14.13 -1.14 -5.89
N ALA A 86 13.71 -0.84 -7.12
CA ALA A 86 12.33 -0.52 -7.47
C ALA A 86 11.33 -1.66 -7.18
N ASP A 87 11.73 -2.92 -7.34
CA ASP A 87 10.82 -4.07 -7.17
C ASP A 87 10.46 -4.35 -5.71
N THR A 88 11.08 -3.62 -4.77
CA THR A 88 10.89 -3.77 -3.34
C THR A 88 10.05 -2.66 -2.72
N VAL A 89 9.62 -1.68 -3.51
CA VAL A 89 8.96 -0.46 -3.03
C VAL A 89 7.47 -0.50 -3.31
N TYR A 90 6.66 -0.24 -2.27
CA TYR A 90 5.21 -0.36 -2.32
C TYR A 90 4.53 0.86 -1.70
N LEU A 91 3.60 1.47 -2.43
CA LEU A 91 2.70 2.51 -1.93
C LEU A 91 1.50 1.88 -1.24
N LEU A 92 1.21 2.33 -0.03
CA LEU A 92 0.01 2.02 0.73
C LEU A 92 -1.03 3.09 0.42
N ALA A 93 -1.93 2.79 -0.52
CA ALA A 93 -2.90 3.75 -1.00
C ALA A 93 -4.23 3.65 -0.24
N LYS A 94 -4.88 4.80 -0.12
CA LYS A 94 -6.12 5.00 0.64
C LYS A 94 -7.35 5.05 -0.26
N GLU A 95 -8.49 5.38 0.35
CA GLU A 95 -9.84 5.19 -0.18
C GLU A 95 -10.12 5.98 -1.46
N LEU A 96 -9.83 7.28 -1.53
CA LEU A 96 -10.13 8.13 -2.69
C LEU A 96 -9.35 7.66 -3.93
N ALA A 97 -8.03 7.49 -3.80
CA ALA A 97 -7.18 7.03 -4.90
C ALA A 97 -7.63 5.65 -5.40
N TYR A 98 -7.88 4.71 -4.47
CA TYR A 98 -8.33 3.36 -4.81
C TYR A 98 -9.72 3.33 -5.47
N ASP A 99 -10.69 4.09 -4.97
CA ASP A 99 -12.05 4.10 -5.50
C ASP A 99 -12.13 4.80 -6.87
N VAL A 100 -11.27 5.79 -7.15
CA VAL A 100 -11.13 6.38 -8.51
C VAL A 100 -10.63 5.33 -9.51
N ILE A 101 -9.53 4.63 -9.19
CA ILE A 101 -8.93 3.61 -10.06
C ILE A 101 -9.93 2.48 -10.32
N THR A 102 -10.59 2.00 -9.26
CA THR A 102 -11.53 0.87 -9.36
C THR A 102 -12.92 1.25 -9.86
N GLY A 103 -13.20 2.54 -10.08
CA GLY A 103 -14.47 3.02 -10.61
C GLY A 103 -15.65 2.89 -9.64
N ARG A 104 -15.41 2.91 -8.32
CA ARG A 104 -16.43 2.71 -7.30
C ARG A 104 -17.14 4.01 -6.94
N THR A 105 -18.02 4.48 -7.84
CA THR A 105 -18.69 5.79 -7.74
C THR A 105 -19.34 6.06 -6.37
N ASP A 106 -20.08 5.09 -5.81
CA ASP A 106 -20.80 5.31 -4.54
C ASP A 106 -19.85 5.44 -3.34
N LYS A 107 -18.78 4.63 -3.30
CA LYS A 107 -17.76 4.69 -2.24
C LYS A 107 -16.93 5.96 -2.37
N LEU A 108 -16.52 6.30 -3.59
CA LEU A 108 -15.82 7.54 -3.89
C LEU A 108 -16.66 8.76 -3.48
N SER A 109 -17.96 8.77 -3.78
CA SER A 109 -18.86 9.84 -3.36
C SER A 109 -18.93 9.96 -1.84
N ALA A 110 -19.09 8.83 -1.12
CA ALA A 110 -19.13 8.83 0.34
C ALA A 110 -17.82 9.32 0.97
N ALA A 111 -16.67 8.94 0.42
CA ALA A 111 -15.36 9.40 0.87
C ALA A 111 -15.14 10.90 0.55
N LEU A 112 -15.51 11.34 -0.64
CA LEU A 112 -15.51 12.74 -1.02
C LEU A 112 -16.43 13.57 -0.11
N ALA A 113 -17.60 13.05 0.27
CA ALA A 113 -18.53 13.77 1.14
C ALA A 113 -17.94 14.07 2.52
N LYS A 114 -17.02 13.23 3.01
CA LYS A 114 -16.27 13.43 4.27
C LYS A 114 -15.01 14.28 4.10
N THR A 115 -14.59 14.53 2.86
CA THR A 115 -13.38 15.32 2.56
C THR A 115 -13.67 16.80 2.69
N SER A 116 -12.79 17.54 3.38
CA SER A 116 -12.99 18.95 3.63
C SER A 116 -12.98 19.76 2.33
N GLY A 117 -13.76 20.85 2.27
CA GLY A 117 -13.78 21.72 1.10
C GLY A 117 -12.41 22.33 0.80
N LYS A 118 -11.57 22.56 1.82
CA LYS A 118 -10.20 23.07 1.66
C LYS A 118 -9.31 22.08 0.91
N ASP A 119 -9.37 20.80 1.26
CA ASP A 119 -8.54 19.76 0.62
C ASP A 119 -8.94 19.57 -0.85
N ILE A 120 -10.24 19.65 -1.16
CA ILE A 120 -10.75 19.59 -2.54
C ILE A 120 -10.29 20.80 -3.37
N VAL A 121 -10.27 21.99 -2.78
CA VAL A 121 -9.73 23.19 -3.44
C VAL A 121 -8.24 23.01 -3.72
N GLN A 122 -7.47 22.43 -2.80
CA GLN A 122 -6.05 22.15 -3.00
C GLN A 122 -5.82 21.13 -4.12
N PHE A 123 -6.58 20.02 -4.12
CA PHE A 123 -6.55 19.02 -5.18
C PHE A 123 -6.86 19.64 -6.56
N ALA A 124 -7.95 20.39 -6.67
CA ALA A 124 -8.35 21.03 -7.93
C ALA A 124 -7.29 22.02 -8.45
N LYS A 125 -6.67 22.81 -7.56
CA LYS A 125 -5.56 23.69 -7.93
C LYS A 125 -4.37 22.91 -8.47
N ALA A 126 -3.97 21.82 -7.79
CA ALA A 126 -2.87 20.98 -8.24
C ALA A 126 -3.17 20.31 -9.59
N LEU A 127 -4.40 19.81 -9.78
CA LEU A 127 -4.85 19.20 -11.02
C LEU A 127 -4.86 20.20 -12.17
N ASN A 128 -5.39 21.40 -11.98
CA ASN A 128 -5.43 22.42 -13.02
C ASN A 128 -4.02 22.91 -13.44
N ILE A 129 -3.08 23.00 -12.50
CA ILE A 129 -1.69 23.39 -12.79
C ILE A 129 -0.97 22.30 -13.60
N SER A 130 -1.15 21.04 -13.22
CA SER A 130 -0.38 19.92 -13.79
C SER A 130 -1.04 19.28 -15.02
N HIS A 131 -2.38 19.26 -15.07
CA HIS A 131 -3.19 18.51 -16.04
C HIS A 131 -4.52 19.23 -16.33
N SER A 132 -4.44 20.44 -16.87
CA SER A 132 -5.62 21.28 -17.18
C SER A 132 -6.63 20.63 -18.14
N ASN A 133 -6.18 19.69 -18.99
CA ASN A 133 -7.05 18.88 -19.84
C ASN A 133 -7.97 17.95 -19.03
N ILE A 134 -7.51 17.44 -17.88
CA ILE A 134 -8.32 16.60 -16.98
C ILE A 134 -9.26 17.49 -16.17
N ASP A 135 -8.77 18.61 -15.63
CA ASP A 135 -9.62 19.62 -14.97
C ASP A 135 -10.81 20.00 -15.86
N GLY A 136 -10.55 20.21 -17.16
CA GLY A 136 -11.55 20.59 -18.15
C GLY A 136 -12.69 19.59 -18.40
N LYS A 137 -12.56 18.35 -17.89
CA LYS A 137 -13.56 17.28 -17.97
C LYS A 137 -14.40 17.14 -16.70
N ILE A 138 -13.90 17.62 -15.57
CA ILE A 138 -14.54 17.48 -14.27
C ILE A 138 -15.35 18.73 -13.96
N CYS A 139 -16.56 18.55 -13.42
CA CYS A 139 -17.50 19.62 -13.14
C CYS A 139 -17.71 20.53 -14.36
N ARG A 140 -17.74 19.96 -15.56
CA ARG A 140 -17.91 20.74 -16.78
C ARG A 140 -19.37 21.17 -16.92
N THR A 141 -19.66 22.46 -16.80
CA THR A 141 -21.03 22.97 -16.95
C THR A 141 -21.55 22.78 -18.37
N LYS A 142 -22.87 22.69 -18.52
CA LYS A 142 -23.53 22.32 -19.78
C LYS A 142 -24.52 23.38 -20.25
N GLN A 143 -24.73 23.45 -21.56
CA GLN A 143 -25.79 24.25 -22.16
C GLN A 143 -27.12 23.50 -22.10
N ARG A 144 -28.22 24.23 -22.04
CA ARG A 144 -29.52 23.66 -22.41
C ARG A 144 -29.59 23.36 -23.90
N ARG A 145 -30.50 22.45 -24.27
CA ARG A 145 -30.83 22.19 -25.66
C ARG A 145 -31.21 23.50 -26.35
N SER A 146 -30.52 23.82 -27.45
CA SER A 146 -30.71 25.05 -28.24
C SER A 146 -30.39 26.37 -27.52
N GLY A 147 -29.71 26.34 -26.37
CA GLY A 147 -29.19 27.53 -25.70
C GLY A 147 -27.75 27.83 -26.07
N THR A 148 -27.37 29.10 -25.97
CA THR A 148 -25.99 29.57 -26.24
C THR A 148 -25.17 29.76 -24.97
N LYS A 149 -25.81 29.79 -23.79
CA LYS A 149 -25.15 29.98 -22.48
C LYS A 149 -25.01 28.68 -21.70
N PHE A 150 -23.89 28.57 -20.98
CA PHE A 150 -23.62 27.50 -20.03
C PHE A 150 -24.08 27.92 -18.63
N GLY A 151 -24.23 26.93 -17.74
CA GLY A 151 -24.33 27.21 -16.31
C GLY A 151 -23.10 27.97 -15.82
N GLU A 152 -23.32 29.03 -15.05
CA GLU A 152 -22.27 29.86 -14.44
C GLU A 152 -22.16 29.53 -12.95
N TYR A 153 -20.97 29.13 -12.49
CA TYR A 153 -20.78 28.79 -11.09
C TYR A 153 -20.95 29.99 -10.16
N SER A 154 -21.70 29.78 -9.09
CA SER A 154 -22.02 30.76 -8.07
C SER A 154 -22.07 30.12 -6.68
N GLY A 155 -22.21 30.96 -5.65
CA GLY A 155 -22.36 30.51 -4.27
C GLY A 155 -23.71 29.85 -3.97
N GLU A 156 -24.73 30.10 -4.79
CA GLU A 156 -26.06 29.50 -4.68
C GLU A 156 -26.65 29.25 -6.07
N THR A 157 -27.47 28.22 -6.20
CA THR A 157 -28.21 27.88 -7.43
C THR A 157 -29.43 28.79 -7.60
N SER A 158 -29.53 29.40 -8.77
CA SER A 158 -30.72 30.10 -9.29
C SER A 158 -30.81 29.81 -10.78
N ASN A 159 -31.47 28.69 -11.11
CA ASN A 159 -31.42 28.08 -12.44
C ASN A 159 -32.77 27.41 -12.79
N LEU A 160 -33.82 28.21 -12.91
CA LEU A 160 -35.17 27.71 -13.25
C LEU A 160 -35.47 27.89 -14.73
N SER A 161 -36.16 26.92 -15.33
CA SER A 161 -36.55 26.98 -16.74
C SER A 161 -37.55 28.07 -17.08
N THR A 162 -38.21 28.65 -16.09
CA THR A 162 -39.14 29.77 -16.24
C THR A 162 -38.45 31.13 -16.12
N GLU A 163 -37.16 31.17 -15.81
CA GLU A 163 -36.40 32.39 -15.55
C GLU A 163 -35.28 32.61 -16.57
N GLY A 164 -34.75 33.83 -16.64
CA GLY A 164 -33.58 34.17 -17.46
C GLY A 164 -32.24 34.06 -16.73
N VAL A 165 -32.17 33.26 -15.66
CA VAL A 165 -30.99 33.13 -14.78
C VAL A 165 -30.37 31.74 -14.89
N ASN A 166 -29.05 31.66 -15.12
CA ASN A 166 -28.30 30.40 -15.31
C ASN A 166 -27.17 30.21 -14.26
N LYS A 167 -27.43 30.57 -12.99
CA LYS A 167 -26.46 30.48 -11.90
C LYS A 167 -26.53 29.13 -11.19
N VAL A 168 -25.42 28.43 -11.04
CA VAL A 168 -25.39 27.06 -10.52
C VAL A 168 -24.38 26.88 -9.39
N ALA A 169 -24.75 26.13 -8.34
CA ALA A 169 -23.84 25.73 -7.26
C ALA A 169 -23.59 24.21 -7.23
N VAL A 170 -24.01 23.50 -8.28
CA VAL A 170 -23.83 22.05 -8.44
C VAL A 170 -22.80 21.76 -9.54
N CYS A 171 -21.80 20.95 -9.21
CA CYS A 171 -20.76 20.48 -10.14
C CYS A 171 -21.40 19.87 -11.41
N GLY A 172 -20.99 20.37 -12.58
CA GLY A 172 -21.42 19.91 -13.90
C GLY A 172 -22.85 20.27 -14.29
N MET A 173 -23.53 21.13 -13.52
CA MET A 173 -24.93 21.46 -13.76
C MET A 173 -25.14 22.18 -15.10
N GLN A 174 -26.25 21.84 -15.74
CA GLN A 174 -26.68 22.43 -17.01
C GLN A 174 -27.40 23.76 -16.76
N ALA A 175 -27.23 24.74 -17.64
CA ALA A 175 -28.15 25.87 -17.73
C ALA A 175 -29.59 25.38 -17.96
N LEU A 176 -30.56 26.02 -17.32
CA LEU A 176 -31.99 25.72 -17.48
C LEU A 176 -32.80 26.94 -17.90
N GLY A 177 -32.33 28.16 -17.64
CA GLY A 177 -33.04 29.40 -17.93
C GLY A 177 -33.51 29.51 -19.38
N ASN A 178 -34.71 30.07 -19.58
CA ASN A 178 -35.33 30.17 -20.92
C ASN A 178 -34.72 31.26 -21.81
N ALA A 179 -33.95 32.17 -21.22
CA ALA A 179 -33.27 33.26 -21.92
C ALA A 179 -31.75 33.11 -21.80
N ASP A 180 -31.05 33.48 -22.87
CA ASP A 180 -29.58 33.44 -22.96
C ASP A 180 -28.95 34.76 -22.49
N THR A 181 -29.64 35.48 -21.60
CA THR A 181 -29.25 36.81 -21.11
C THR A 181 -28.21 36.75 -19.99
N THR A 182 -28.17 35.65 -19.23
CA THR A 182 -27.20 35.43 -18.14
C THR A 182 -26.57 34.03 -18.25
N GLY A 183 -25.46 33.80 -17.56
CA GLY A 183 -24.70 32.55 -17.64
C GLY A 183 -23.36 32.71 -18.35
N ALA A 184 -22.55 31.66 -18.30
CA ALA A 184 -21.19 31.69 -18.81
C ALA A 184 -21.17 31.57 -20.35
N ALA A 185 -20.25 32.31 -20.98
CA ALA A 185 -20.06 32.26 -22.43
C ALA A 185 -19.35 30.98 -22.90
N ALA A 186 -18.61 30.31 -22.00
CA ALA A 186 -17.97 29.02 -22.21
C ALA A 186 -18.28 28.10 -21.02
N ALA A 187 -18.07 26.80 -21.21
CA ALA A 187 -18.19 25.84 -20.12
C ALA A 187 -17.18 26.16 -19.01
N GLU A 188 -17.66 26.18 -17.78
CA GLU A 188 -16.83 26.29 -16.58
C GLU A 188 -16.50 24.89 -16.06
N THR A 189 -15.36 24.75 -15.38
CA THR A 189 -14.77 23.44 -15.04
C THR A 189 -14.50 23.33 -13.54
N LEU A 190 -13.79 22.28 -13.10
CA LEU A 190 -13.49 22.06 -11.69
C LEU A 190 -12.78 23.26 -11.04
N LYS A 191 -11.82 23.90 -11.71
CA LYS A 191 -11.18 25.12 -11.19
C LYS A 191 -12.20 26.23 -10.87
N ASP A 192 -13.18 26.44 -11.73
CA ASP A 192 -14.19 27.49 -11.59
C ASP A 192 -15.17 27.11 -10.48
N PHE A 193 -15.55 25.84 -10.40
CA PHE A 193 -16.37 25.31 -9.31
C PHE A 193 -15.71 25.54 -7.94
N VAL A 194 -14.44 25.17 -7.78
CA VAL A 194 -13.76 25.37 -6.49
C VAL A 194 -13.53 26.85 -6.18
N GLU A 195 -13.31 27.68 -7.20
CA GLU A 195 -13.10 29.13 -7.03
C GLU A 195 -14.39 29.90 -6.74
N LYS A 196 -15.50 29.55 -7.37
CA LYS A 196 -16.75 30.34 -7.30
C LYS A 196 -17.77 29.74 -6.35
N THR A 197 -17.78 28.42 -6.19
CA THR A 197 -18.81 27.70 -5.42
C THR A 197 -18.32 27.18 -4.07
N LEU A 198 -17.07 26.69 -3.96
CA LEU A 198 -16.53 26.13 -2.69
C LEU A 198 -15.84 27.16 -1.79
N LYS A 199 -15.97 28.46 -2.07
CA LYS A 199 -15.37 29.54 -1.27
C LYS A 199 -15.78 29.44 0.21
N GLY A 200 -14.78 29.44 1.10
CA GLY A 200 -14.99 29.36 2.54
C GLY A 200 -15.56 28.02 3.04
N GLY A 201 -15.49 26.96 2.24
CA GLY A 201 -16.02 25.63 2.60
C GLY A 201 -17.53 25.46 2.41
N LYS A 202 -18.21 26.44 1.80
CA LYS A 202 -19.63 26.34 1.43
C LYS A 202 -19.84 25.31 0.31
N ASN A 203 -21.09 24.88 0.14
CA ASN A 203 -21.51 23.97 -0.93
C ASN A 203 -20.80 22.60 -0.93
N ARG A 204 -20.30 22.18 0.24
CA ARG A 204 -19.67 20.88 0.47
C ARG A 204 -20.38 20.16 1.64
N PRO A 205 -20.78 18.88 1.48
CA PRO A 205 -20.87 18.11 0.23
C PRO A 205 -22.13 18.42 -0.58
N THR A 206 -23.05 19.21 -0.04
CA THR A 206 -24.35 19.57 -0.62
C THR A 206 -24.35 21.02 -1.07
N SER A 207 -24.92 21.30 -2.24
CA SER A 207 -25.08 22.65 -2.78
C SER A 207 -26.09 23.48 -1.98
N THR A 208 -26.13 24.78 -2.27
CA THR A 208 -27.09 25.73 -1.72
C THR A 208 -27.97 26.24 -2.86
N THR A 209 -29.27 26.32 -2.63
CA THR A 209 -30.23 26.90 -3.59
C THR A 209 -30.76 28.20 -3.01
N THR A 210 -30.84 29.25 -3.85
CA THR A 210 -31.43 30.52 -3.44
C THR A 210 -32.91 30.32 -3.08
N SER A 211 -33.37 30.98 -2.01
CA SER A 211 -34.76 30.88 -1.56
C SER A 211 -35.75 31.27 -2.67
N GLY A 212 -36.76 30.43 -2.88
CA GLY A 212 -37.75 30.61 -3.96
C GLY A 212 -37.23 30.35 -5.37
N LYS A 213 -36.00 29.82 -5.52
CA LYS A 213 -35.40 29.40 -6.78
C LYS A 213 -35.23 27.87 -6.82
N GLY A 214 -34.69 27.36 -7.92
CA GLY A 214 -34.40 25.94 -8.08
C GLY A 214 -33.33 25.68 -9.16
N PRO A 215 -32.97 24.41 -9.38
CA PRO A 215 -33.45 23.22 -8.67
C PRO A 215 -33.06 23.21 -7.19
N ALA A 216 -33.84 22.54 -6.35
CA ALA A 216 -33.53 22.40 -4.93
C ALA A 216 -32.27 21.57 -4.71
N ALA A 217 -31.51 21.89 -3.66
CA ALA A 217 -30.32 21.15 -3.28
C ALA A 217 -30.66 19.72 -2.86
N GLU A 218 -29.89 18.76 -3.34
CA GLU A 218 -30.03 17.35 -2.95
C GLU A 218 -28.85 16.94 -2.06
N THR A 219 -29.10 16.05 -1.09
CA THR A 219 -28.05 15.60 -0.18
C THR A 219 -26.86 15.02 -0.95
N ASN A 220 -25.67 15.57 -0.69
CA ASN A 220 -24.39 15.19 -1.30
C ASN A 220 -24.32 15.37 -2.83
N ASP A 221 -25.17 16.19 -3.44
CA ASP A 221 -25.18 16.43 -4.89
C ASP A 221 -23.80 16.74 -5.49
N ASN A 222 -23.00 17.59 -4.84
CA ASN A 222 -21.65 17.93 -5.29
C ASN A 222 -20.65 16.79 -5.13
N ALA A 223 -20.72 16.03 -4.03
CA ALA A 223 -19.86 14.85 -3.87
C ALA A 223 -20.19 13.77 -4.92
N ASN A 224 -21.49 13.55 -5.16
CA ASN A 224 -21.99 12.61 -6.18
C ASN A 224 -21.57 13.04 -7.60
N ALA A 225 -21.71 14.32 -7.93
CA ALA A 225 -21.35 14.84 -9.24
C ALA A 225 -19.84 14.77 -9.50
N VAL A 226 -19.00 15.18 -8.54
CA VAL A 226 -17.54 15.06 -8.66
C VAL A 226 -17.13 13.58 -8.82
N ALA A 227 -17.67 12.68 -8.01
CA ALA A 227 -17.36 11.24 -8.11
C ALA A 227 -17.69 10.67 -9.49
N LYS A 228 -18.86 11.02 -10.04
CA LYS A 228 -19.28 10.58 -11.38
C LYS A 228 -18.31 11.02 -12.46
N ASP A 229 -17.88 12.29 -12.43
CA ASP A 229 -16.95 12.82 -13.42
C ASP A 229 -15.56 12.18 -13.30
N LEU A 230 -15.06 11.96 -12.08
CA LEU A 230 -13.76 11.29 -11.85
C LEU A 230 -13.77 9.83 -12.34
N VAL A 231 -14.86 9.09 -12.09
CA VAL A 231 -14.99 7.69 -12.54
C VAL A 231 -15.21 7.60 -14.06
N ALA A 232 -15.71 8.65 -14.70
CA ALA A 232 -15.88 8.71 -16.15
C ALA A 232 -14.58 8.99 -16.93
N LEU A 233 -13.49 9.34 -16.26
CA LEU A 233 -12.17 9.50 -16.87
C LEU A 233 -11.64 8.18 -17.46
N ASN A 234 -10.73 8.28 -18.43
CA ASN A 234 -10.03 7.10 -18.95
C ASN A 234 -8.98 6.56 -17.95
N SER A 235 -8.39 5.39 -18.23
CA SER A 235 -7.48 4.71 -17.30
C SER A 235 -6.24 5.52 -16.93
N ASP A 236 -5.63 6.20 -17.91
CA ASP A 236 -4.43 7.00 -17.70
C ASP A 236 -4.75 8.26 -16.88
N GLU A 237 -5.88 8.89 -17.16
CA GLU A 237 -6.38 10.06 -16.42
C GLU A 237 -6.73 9.70 -14.98
N LYS A 238 -7.33 8.52 -14.74
CA LYS A 238 -7.59 8.01 -13.40
C LYS A 238 -6.30 7.79 -12.61
N THR A 239 -5.27 7.26 -13.26
CA THR A 239 -3.94 7.06 -12.67
C THR A 239 -3.34 8.37 -12.17
N ILE A 240 -3.42 9.42 -12.99
CA ILE A 240 -2.96 10.77 -12.64
C ILE A 240 -3.77 11.32 -11.44
N VAL A 241 -5.10 11.21 -11.50
CA VAL A 241 -5.99 11.68 -10.43
C VAL A 241 -5.72 10.94 -9.12
N ALA A 242 -5.53 9.62 -9.16
CA ALA A 242 -5.24 8.81 -7.97
C ALA A 242 -3.94 9.24 -7.30
N GLY A 243 -2.87 9.44 -8.08
CA GLY A 243 -1.61 9.98 -7.57
C GLY A 243 -1.78 11.36 -6.93
N LEU A 244 -2.52 12.27 -7.57
CA LEU A 244 -2.82 13.59 -7.02
C LEU A 244 -3.65 13.55 -5.73
N LEU A 245 -4.63 12.64 -5.62
CA LEU A 245 -5.42 12.46 -4.41
C LEU A 245 -4.57 11.96 -3.24
N ALA A 246 -3.71 10.97 -3.48
CA ALA A 246 -2.74 10.49 -2.49
C ALA A 246 -1.80 11.61 -2.03
N LYS A 247 -1.31 12.42 -2.98
CA LYS A 247 -0.40 13.54 -2.73
C LYS A 247 -1.02 14.72 -1.99
N THR A 248 -2.28 15.05 -2.26
CA THR A 248 -2.87 16.34 -1.83
C THR A 248 -3.94 16.22 -0.76
N ILE A 249 -4.58 15.05 -0.63
CA ILE A 249 -5.70 14.85 0.31
C ILE A 249 -5.38 13.77 1.33
N GLU A 250 -5.06 12.57 0.85
CA GLU A 250 -5.09 11.37 1.70
C GLU A 250 -3.79 11.14 2.47
N GLY A 251 -2.66 11.60 1.92
CA GLY A 251 -1.33 11.15 2.31
C GLY A 251 -1.06 9.76 1.76
N GLY A 252 0.17 9.53 1.30
CA GLY A 252 0.64 8.21 0.87
C GLY A 252 1.85 7.79 1.69
N GLU A 253 1.80 6.58 2.23
CA GLU A 253 2.94 5.94 2.88
C GLU A 253 3.55 4.89 1.96
N VAL A 254 4.86 4.81 1.97
CA VAL A 254 5.65 3.90 1.15
C VAL A 254 6.45 3.00 2.07
N VAL A 255 6.42 1.69 1.79
CA VAL A 255 7.26 0.71 2.49
C VAL A 255 8.17 0.03 1.50
N GLU A 256 9.41 -0.17 1.93
CA GLU A 256 10.42 -0.90 1.18
C GLU A 256 10.71 -2.26 1.84
N ILE A 257 10.37 -3.34 1.13
CA ILE A 257 10.49 -4.72 1.59
C ILE A 257 11.56 -5.41 0.73
N ARG A 258 12.83 -5.27 1.11
CA ARG A 258 13.96 -5.87 0.37
C ARG A 258 14.11 -7.37 0.60
N ALA A 259 13.91 -7.79 1.83
CA ALA A 259 14.02 -9.17 2.26
C ALA A 259 13.29 -9.34 3.60
N VAL A 260 12.89 -10.58 3.89
CA VAL A 260 12.57 -10.98 5.26
C VAL A 260 13.79 -11.68 5.84
N SER A 261 14.37 -11.14 6.91
CA SER A 261 15.46 -11.78 7.65
C SER A 261 14.97 -12.45 8.92
N SER A 262 15.67 -13.50 9.31
CA SER A 262 15.41 -14.34 10.47
C SER A 262 16.72 -14.50 11.23
N THR A 263 16.79 -14.03 12.47
CA THR A 263 17.89 -14.38 13.37
C THR A 263 17.32 -15.22 14.49
N SER A 264 17.59 -16.52 14.47
CA SER A 264 17.08 -17.47 15.46
C SER A 264 18.06 -17.69 16.60
N VAL A 265 17.55 -17.78 17.82
CA VAL A 265 18.29 -18.24 19.00
C VAL A 265 17.50 -19.40 19.61
N MET A 266 18.02 -20.61 19.47
CA MET A 266 17.31 -21.85 19.73
C MET A 266 18.03 -22.69 20.79
N VAL A 267 17.26 -23.30 21.68
CA VAL A 267 17.76 -24.37 22.55
C VAL A 267 17.21 -25.69 21.99
N ASN A 268 18.10 -26.51 21.45
CA ASN A 268 17.80 -27.78 20.83
C ASN A 268 18.09 -28.93 21.80
N ALA A 269 17.12 -29.81 21.98
CA ALA A 269 17.32 -31.14 22.56
C ALA A 269 17.43 -32.14 21.41
N CYS A 270 18.59 -32.77 21.28
CA CYS A 270 18.90 -33.74 20.24
C CYS A 270 19.09 -35.14 20.82
N TYR A 271 18.75 -36.14 20.02
CA TYR A 271 19.02 -37.54 20.33
C TYR A 271 19.67 -38.23 19.13
N ASP A 272 20.80 -38.87 19.39
CA ASP A 272 21.55 -39.71 18.48
C ASP A 272 21.09 -41.16 18.63
N LEU A 273 20.47 -41.67 17.57
CA LEU A 273 20.05 -43.07 17.49
C LEU A 273 21.28 -43.91 17.14
N LEU A 274 21.86 -44.55 18.15
CA LEU A 274 22.99 -45.45 17.97
C LEU A 274 22.59 -46.60 17.04
N SER A 275 23.26 -46.71 15.90
CA SER A 275 23.15 -47.84 14.98
C SER A 275 24.40 -48.70 15.11
N GLU A 276 24.25 -49.99 15.41
CA GLU A 276 25.37 -50.93 15.40
C GLU A 276 25.93 -51.05 13.96
N GLY A 277 27.23 -50.81 13.80
CA GLY A 277 28.01 -51.34 12.67
C GLY A 277 28.32 -50.46 11.46
N LEU A 278 27.92 -49.17 11.37
CA LEU A 278 28.12 -48.39 10.12
C LEU A 278 28.83 -47.02 10.21
N GLY A 279 29.27 -46.55 11.39
CA GLY A 279 29.92 -45.23 11.52
C GLY A 279 29.02 -44.01 11.19
N VAL A 280 27.76 -44.27 10.83
CA VAL A 280 26.69 -43.31 10.58
C VAL A 280 25.67 -43.39 11.72
N VAL A 281 25.35 -42.26 12.31
CA VAL A 281 24.47 -42.11 13.46
C VAL A 281 23.31 -41.19 13.07
N PRO A 282 22.09 -41.72 12.88
CA PRO A 282 20.92 -40.88 12.72
C PRO A 282 20.67 -39.99 13.95
N TYR A 283 20.23 -38.76 13.72
CA TYR A 283 19.86 -37.85 14.81
C TYR A 283 18.52 -37.18 14.55
N ALA A 284 17.84 -36.84 15.64
CA ALA A 284 16.67 -35.98 15.62
C ALA A 284 16.78 -34.92 16.72
N CYS A 285 16.34 -33.69 16.45
CA CYS A 285 16.32 -32.60 17.41
C CYS A 285 14.97 -31.90 17.46
N VAL A 286 14.60 -31.46 18.65
CA VAL A 286 13.50 -30.53 18.89
C VAL A 286 14.06 -29.29 19.56
N GLY A 287 13.86 -28.15 18.92
CA GLY A 287 14.33 -26.84 19.32
C GLY A 287 13.18 -25.92 19.70
N LEU A 288 13.35 -25.19 20.80
CA LEU A 288 12.47 -24.10 21.21
C LEU A 288 13.32 -22.84 21.44
N GLY A 289 12.81 -21.68 21.04
CA GLY A 289 13.58 -20.46 21.14
C GLY A 289 12.87 -19.21 20.68
N GLY A 290 13.67 -18.18 20.43
CA GLY A 290 13.23 -16.89 19.92
C GLY A 290 13.72 -16.69 18.49
N ASN A 291 12.95 -15.92 17.72
CA ASN A 291 13.32 -15.48 16.39
C ASN A 291 13.16 -13.97 16.28
N PHE A 292 14.19 -13.31 15.80
CA PHE A 292 14.22 -11.88 15.52
C PHE A 292 13.97 -11.68 14.03
N VAL A 293 12.74 -11.30 13.67
CA VAL A 293 12.32 -11.18 12.26
C VAL A 293 12.45 -9.74 11.80
N GLY A 294 13.18 -9.51 10.71
CA GLY A 294 13.26 -8.21 10.03
C GLY A 294 12.46 -8.23 8.74
N VAL A 295 11.53 -7.30 8.55
CA VAL A 295 10.70 -7.18 7.33
C VAL A 295 11.11 -5.97 6.49
N VAL A 296 11.53 -4.90 7.17
CA VAL A 296 12.04 -3.64 6.61
C VAL A 296 13.41 -3.41 7.22
N ASP A 297 14.33 -2.80 6.48
CA ASP A 297 15.69 -2.56 6.97
C ASP A 297 15.67 -1.72 8.26
N GLY A 298 16.39 -2.19 9.28
CA GLY A 298 16.54 -1.50 10.56
C GLY A 298 15.45 -1.77 11.60
N HIS A 299 14.40 -2.55 11.29
CA HIS A 299 13.35 -2.91 12.26
C HIS A 299 13.26 -4.41 12.48
N ILE A 300 13.19 -4.82 13.75
CA ILE A 300 13.25 -6.22 14.17
C ILE A 300 12.11 -6.49 15.14
N THR A 301 11.32 -7.53 14.86
CA THR A 301 10.24 -7.99 15.74
C THR A 301 10.62 -9.34 16.37
N PRO A 302 10.75 -9.41 17.71
CA PRO A 302 10.96 -10.68 18.39
C PRO A 302 9.68 -11.52 18.41
N LYS A 303 9.80 -12.80 18.07
CA LYS A 303 8.74 -13.81 18.12
C LYS A 303 9.28 -15.10 18.73
N LEU A 304 8.41 -15.97 19.22
CA LEU A 304 8.82 -17.33 19.61
C LEU A 304 8.92 -18.21 18.38
N ALA A 305 9.75 -19.25 18.43
CA ALA A 305 9.88 -20.21 17.35
C ALA A 305 10.15 -21.61 17.86
N TYR A 306 9.85 -22.59 17.03
CA TYR A 306 10.31 -23.96 17.21
C TYR A 306 11.00 -24.46 15.94
N ARG A 307 11.94 -25.39 16.15
CA ARG A 307 12.71 -26.00 15.07
C ARG A 307 12.74 -27.50 15.25
N LEU A 308 12.52 -28.23 14.17
CA LEU A 308 12.65 -29.69 14.13
C LEU A 308 13.79 -30.00 13.18
N LYS A 309 14.77 -30.78 13.62
CA LYS A 309 15.90 -31.22 12.77
C LYS A 309 15.95 -32.74 12.74
N ALA A 310 16.30 -33.31 11.59
CA ALA A 310 16.57 -34.73 11.47
C ALA A 310 17.63 -34.95 10.39
N GLY A 311 18.58 -35.85 10.66
CA GLY A 311 19.69 -36.08 9.74
C GLY A 311 20.55 -37.26 10.12
N LEU A 312 21.72 -37.31 9.50
CA LEU A 312 22.75 -38.32 9.71
C LEU A 312 24.05 -37.62 10.11
N SER A 313 24.75 -38.20 11.09
CA SER A 313 26.08 -37.80 11.52
C SER A 313 27.08 -38.91 11.21
N TYR A 314 28.19 -38.59 10.57
CA TYR A 314 29.29 -39.50 10.27
C TYR A 314 30.49 -39.16 11.15
N GLN A 315 30.96 -40.13 11.94
CA GLN A 315 32.14 -39.95 12.77
C GLN A 315 33.42 -40.05 11.92
N LEU A 316 34.17 -38.95 11.84
CA LEU A 316 35.47 -38.88 11.15
C LEU A 316 36.60 -39.27 12.10
N SER A 317 36.52 -38.81 13.35
CA SER A 317 37.37 -39.19 14.49
C SER A 317 36.54 -39.19 15.78
N PRO A 318 37.06 -39.65 16.93
CA PRO A 318 36.33 -39.58 18.21
C PRO A 318 35.87 -38.16 18.58
N GLU A 319 36.61 -37.14 18.16
CA GLU A 319 36.37 -35.72 18.44
C GLU A 319 35.67 -34.98 17.30
N ILE A 320 35.67 -35.52 16.07
CA ILE A 320 35.17 -34.82 14.88
C ILE A 320 34.10 -35.63 14.18
N SER A 321 32.93 -35.02 13.98
CA SER A 321 31.84 -35.61 13.18
C SER A 321 31.34 -34.64 12.12
N ALA A 322 31.03 -35.15 10.93
CA ALA A 322 30.34 -34.39 9.89
C ALA A 322 28.86 -34.77 9.89
N PHE A 323 27.96 -33.82 9.74
CA PHE A 323 26.52 -34.09 9.71
C PHE A 323 25.85 -33.48 8.49
N ALA A 324 24.77 -34.12 8.06
CA ALA A 324 23.88 -33.61 7.03
C ALA A 324 22.44 -33.93 7.42
N GLY A 325 21.54 -32.96 7.28
CA GLY A 325 20.17 -33.10 7.71
C GLY A 325 19.21 -32.14 7.03
N GLY A 326 17.93 -32.33 7.33
CA GLY A 326 16.87 -31.39 7.00
C GLY A 326 16.29 -30.79 8.27
N PHE A 327 15.80 -29.57 8.17
CA PHE A 327 15.08 -28.93 9.26
C PHE A 327 13.79 -28.29 8.79
N TYR A 328 12.86 -28.17 9.73
CA TYR A 328 11.66 -27.36 9.65
C TYR A 328 11.73 -26.30 10.75
N HIS A 329 11.63 -25.03 10.37
CA HIS A 329 11.60 -23.91 11.29
C HIS A 329 10.25 -23.20 11.19
N ARG A 330 9.63 -22.91 12.34
CA ARG A 330 8.37 -22.15 12.40
C ARG A 330 8.42 -21.09 13.47
N VAL A 331 8.12 -19.86 13.04
CA VAL A 331 7.83 -18.73 13.93
C VAL A 331 6.39 -18.84 14.40
N VAL A 332 6.20 -18.76 15.71
CA VAL A 332 4.92 -18.87 16.40
C VAL A 332 4.39 -17.48 16.71
N GLY A 333 3.09 -17.28 16.48
CA GLY A 333 2.40 -16.04 16.77
C GLY A 333 1.21 -15.82 15.85
N ASP A 334 0.62 -14.64 15.98
CA ASP A 334 -0.46 -14.10 15.15
C ASP A 334 -0.04 -13.74 13.72
N GLY A 335 1.26 -13.80 13.41
CA GLY A 335 1.82 -13.39 12.13
C GLY A 335 1.83 -11.87 11.92
N VAL A 336 1.57 -11.08 12.96
CA VAL A 336 1.54 -9.62 12.91
C VAL A 336 2.92 -9.06 13.22
N TYR A 337 3.40 -8.15 12.37
CA TYR A 337 4.65 -7.43 12.51
C TYR A 337 4.35 -5.94 12.44
N ASP A 338 4.28 -5.31 13.61
CA ASP A 338 3.87 -3.91 13.77
C ASP A 338 5.06 -2.95 13.80
N ASP A 339 4.74 -1.66 13.71
CA ASP A 339 5.68 -0.53 13.78
C ASP A 339 6.79 -0.59 12.72
N LEU A 340 6.51 -1.19 11.56
CA LEU A 340 7.44 -1.22 10.44
C LEU A 340 7.63 0.21 9.92
N PRO A 341 8.86 0.73 9.79
CA PRO A 341 9.09 2.07 9.28
C PRO A 341 8.47 2.27 7.90
N ALA A 342 7.66 3.33 7.75
CA ALA A 342 7.10 3.75 6.48
C ALA A 342 7.60 5.17 6.14
N GLN A 343 7.78 5.44 4.86
CA GLN A 343 8.26 6.72 4.35
C GLN A 343 7.10 7.48 3.71
N ARG A 344 7.07 8.79 3.87
CA ARG A 344 6.12 9.63 3.14
C ARG A 344 6.57 9.83 1.70
N LEU A 345 5.61 10.08 0.81
CA LEU A 345 5.92 10.56 -0.53
C LEU A 345 6.74 11.87 -0.45
N VAL A 346 7.76 11.99 -1.28
CA VAL A 346 8.63 13.19 -1.33
C VAL A 346 7.83 14.42 -1.78
N ASP A 347 6.80 14.20 -2.58
CA ASP A 347 5.92 15.24 -3.08
C ASP A 347 4.63 15.40 -2.26
N ASP A 348 4.52 14.78 -1.08
CA ASP A 348 3.36 14.86 -0.23
C ASP A 348 3.07 16.30 0.24
N THR A 349 1.85 16.76 -0.05
CA THR A 349 1.32 18.07 0.36
C THR A 349 0.02 17.92 1.14
N SER A 350 -0.34 16.71 1.53
CA SER A 350 -1.56 16.41 2.27
C SER A 350 -1.54 17.05 3.68
N PRO A 351 -2.72 17.24 4.30
CA PRO A 351 -2.81 17.79 5.65
C PRO A 351 -2.01 17.00 6.68
N ALA A 352 -1.53 17.68 7.73
CA ALA A 352 -0.82 17.03 8.83
C ALA A 352 -1.70 15.96 9.53
N GLY A 353 -1.07 14.88 9.99
CA GLY A 353 -1.75 13.78 10.69
C GLY A 353 -2.42 12.75 9.76
N ARG A 354 -2.23 12.86 8.44
CA ARG A 354 -2.68 11.87 7.47
C ARG A 354 -1.80 10.62 7.44
N THR A 355 -0.53 10.72 7.81
CA THR A 355 0.40 9.58 7.91
C THR A 355 0.74 9.29 9.36
N LYS A 356 1.03 8.02 9.65
CA LYS A 356 1.50 7.47 10.93
C LYS A 356 3.01 7.19 10.93
N ASP A 357 3.60 7.18 9.74
CA ASP A 357 5.00 6.84 9.42
C ASP A 357 5.37 5.40 9.83
N THR A 358 4.35 4.55 10.05
CA THR A 358 4.52 3.14 10.37
C THR A 358 3.46 2.27 9.69
N ALA A 359 3.87 1.03 9.38
CA ALA A 359 3.07 0.01 8.75
C ALA A 359 3.04 -1.29 9.57
N ILE A 360 2.09 -2.14 9.22
CA ILE A 360 1.86 -3.46 9.79
C ILE A 360 1.92 -4.47 8.66
N ALA A 361 2.83 -5.44 8.75
CA ALA A 361 2.83 -6.61 7.88
C ALA A 361 2.13 -7.79 8.56
N ASN A 362 1.42 -8.60 7.78
CA ASN A 362 0.81 -9.83 8.24
C ASN A 362 1.24 -11.02 7.37
N PHE A 363 1.93 -11.97 7.98
CA PHE A 363 2.29 -13.25 7.37
C PHE A 363 2.67 -14.29 8.43
N SER A 364 2.42 -15.56 8.15
CA SER A 364 2.99 -16.66 8.94
C SER A 364 4.34 -17.07 8.35
N MET A 365 5.37 -17.13 9.20
CA MET A 365 6.71 -17.51 8.77
C MET A 365 7.02 -18.95 9.17
N ALA A 366 7.21 -19.79 8.15
CA ALA A 366 7.74 -21.14 8.29
C ALA A 366 8.56 -21.49 7.05
N TYR A 367 9.66 -22.23 7.24
CA TYR A 367 10.53 -22.62 6.14
C TYR A 367 11.19 -23.97 6.43
N VAL A 368 11.59 -24.63 5.34
CA VAL A 368 12.38 -25.87 5.37
C VAL A 368 13.74 -25.59 4.76
N GLY A 369 14.76 -26.27 5.26
CA GLY A 369 16.10 -26.17 4.72
C GLY A 369 16.90 -27.45 4.91
N GLY A 370 17.97 -27.55 4.13
CA GLY A 370 19.02 -28.54 4.35
C GLY A 370 20.15 -27.91 5.15
N GLU A 371 20.74 -28.69 6.05
CA GLU A 371 21.93 -28.31 6.82
C GLU A 371 23.05 -29.32 6.55
N PHE A 372 24.29 -28.82 6.51
CA PHE A 372 25.49 -29.65 6.54
C PHE A 372 26.54 -28.92 7.38
N GLY A 373 27.32 -29.66 8.15
CA GLY A 373 28.29 -29.05 9.05
C GLY A 373 29.27 -30.05 9.66
N VAL A 374 30.17 -29.52 10.47
CA VAL A 374 31.16 -30.28 11.23
C VAL A 374 31.00 -29.93 12.70
N ARG A 375 31.01 -30.95 13.55
CA ARG A 375 30.98 -30.83 15.01
C ARG A 375 32.31 -31.29 15.59
N PHE A 376 32.79 -30.50 16.55
CA PHE A 376 33.95 -30.81 17.37
C PHE A 376 33.48 -31.10 18.81
N ALA A 377 33.83 -32.27 19.33
CA ALA A 377 33.62 -32.68 20.71
C ALA A 377 34.98 -32.67 21.43
N PHE A 378 35.05 -32.01 22.59
CA PHE A 378 36.27 -31.84 23.38
C PHE A 378 36.13 -32.44 24.77
#